data_AF-A0A3D0F7H9-F1
#
_entry.id   AF-A0A3D0F7H9-F1
#
_cell.length_a   1.000
_cell.length_b   1.000
_cell.length_c   1.000
_cell.angle_alpha   90.00
_cell.angle_beta   90.00
_cell.angle_gamma   90.00
#
_symmetry.space_group_name_H-M   'P 1'
#
loop_
_entity.id
_entity.type
_entity.pdbx_description
1 polymer ?
#
loop_
_entity_poly.entity_id
_entity_poly.type
_entity_poly.pdbx_seq_one_letter_code
_entity_poly.pdbx_strand_id
1 'polypeptide(L)'
;MKNKLLILIPLAAFILATSCVKDLVFEGPATISNVAGSPAAPKSTESVTVTAKVTDLKGVTAVSLKYKAASATTYTSVAMTAGANFIYTGTIPVHPLNTVVQYYVEATNQDGLTSKYPATAPTALATYTVGASTVISLFINEVFADGTKDATNPDWVEIYNNSEISVNLSGYKFYDGGNWSTKPKRVLGNLTIAPKGFLVISTEYNEEAVQFGLSTGGDAIYLDNPSDVRVAELDFNTIALSGAKSYGRKPDGSSTLLIFTNPTKGSSNNNAN
;
A
#
# COMPACT_ATOMS: atom_id res chain seq x y z
N MET A 1 64.35 49.04 -74.44
CA MET A 1 64.57 48.46 -73.09
C MET A 1 63.52 49.00 -72.13
N LYS A 2 62.47 48.23 -71.81
CA LYS A 2 61.67 48.38 -70.58
C LYS A 2 61.09 47.00 -70.24
N ASN A 3 61.73 46.32 -69.28
CA ASN A 3 61.31 45.04 -68.72
C ASN A 3 59.99 45.22 -67.97
N LYS A 4 58.97 44.40 -68.28
CA LYS A 4 57.80 44.24 -67.42
C LYS A 4 57.97 42.96 -66.62
N LEU A 5 58.17 43.15 -65.31
CA LEU A 5 58.31 42.12 -64.29
C LEU A 5 56.93 41.45 -64.07
N LEU A 6 56.83 40.14 -64.32
CA LEU A 6 55.69 39.32 -63.92
C LEU A 6 55.78 39.05 -62.41
N ILE A 7 54.72 39.37 -61.65
CA ILE A 7 54.54 38.94 -60.26
C ILE A 7 53.40 37.93 -60.23
N LEU A 8 53.74 36.69 -59.90
CA LEU A 8 52.82 35.57 -59.69
C LEU A 8 52.37 35.59 -58.23
N ILE A 9 51.06 35.80 -57.97
CA ILE A 9 50.48 35.72 -56.62
C ILE A 9 49.83 34.33 -56.48
N PRO A 10 50.22 33.47 -55.53
CA PRO A 10 49.52 32.22 -55.29
C PRO A 10 48.21 32.49 -54.56
N LEU A 11 47.09 32.09 -55.17
CA LEU A 11 45.76 32.11 -54.57
C LEU A 11 45.66 30.98 -53.54
N ALA A 12 45.79 31.30 -52.26
CA ALA A 12 45.54 30.36 -51.18
C ALA A 12 44.03 30.11 -51.05
N ALA A 13 43.58 28.94 -51.50
CA ALA A 13 42.21 28.49 -51.32
C ALA A 13 41.97 28.15 -49.84
N PHE A 14 41.26 29.03 -49.12
CA PHE A 14 40.79 28.78 -47.77
C PHE A 14 39.60 27.82 -47.84
N ILE A 15 39.81 26.55 -47.49
CA ILE A 15 38.75 25.56 -47.33
C ILE A 15 38.06 25.86 -45.99
N LEU A 16 36.92 26.56 -46.04
CA LEU A 16 36.01 26.71 -44.91
C LEU A 16 35.26 25.38 -44.71
N ALA A 17 35.86 24.44 -43.98
CA ALA A 17 35.14 23.29 -43.46
C ALA A 17 34.21 23.79 -42.35
N THR A 18 32.91 23.91 -42.63
CA THR A 18 31.89 24.16 -41.62
C THR A 18 31.76 22.92 -40.73
N SER A 19 32.50 22.86 -39.63
CA SER A 19 32.31 21.84 -38.59
C SER A 19 31.03 22.16 -37.80
N CYS A 20 29.87 21.84 -38.36
CA CYS A 20 28.67 21.67 -37.54
C CYS A 20 28.82 20.34 -36.79
N VAL A 21 29.39 20.37 -35.59
CA VAL A 21 29.19 19.28 -34.65
C VAL A 21 27.71 19.35 -34.26
N LYS A 22 26.89 18.41 -34.72
CA LYS A 22 25.54 18.23 -34.18
C LYS A 22 25.73 17.90 -32.70
N ASP A 23 25.31 18.81 -31.83
CA ASP A 23 25.20 18.53 -30.42
C ASP A 23 24.12 17.45 -30.25
N LEU A 24 24.56 16.21 -30.08
CA LEU A 24 23.66 15.09 -29.82
C LEU A 24 23.30 15.21 -28.35
N VAL A 25 22.17 15.85 -28.07
CA VAL A 25 21.56 15.82 -26.74
C VAL A 25 21.43 14.34 -26.36
N PHE A 26 22.06 13.96 -25.25
CA PHE A 26 21.93 12.62 -24.71
C PHE A 26 20.47 12.41 -24.31
N GLU A 27 19.79 11.49 -24.99
CA GLU A 27 18.42 11.12 -24.66
C GLU A 27 18.41 9.74 -24.02
N GLY A 28 17.94 9.70 -22.77
CA GLY A 28 17.76 8.46 -22.02
C GLY A 28 16.57 7.65 -22.52
N PRO A 29 16.27 6.51 -21.86
CA PRO A 29 15.07 5.75 -22.18
C PRO A 29 13.80 6.55 -21.85
N ALA A 30 12.66 6.13 -22.43
CA ALA A 30 11.36 6.72 -22.14
C ALA A 30 11.06 6.73 -20.62
N THR A 31 10.38 7.76 -20.14
CA THR A 31 9.92 7.84 -18.74
C THR A 31 8.53 7.24 -18.60
N ILE A 32 8.35 6.33 -17.65
CA ILE A 32 7.05 5.74 -17.28
C ILE A 32 6.64 6.28 -15.91
N SER A 33 5.44 6.84 -15.81
CA SER A 33 4.89 7.41 -14.57
C SER A 33 3.38 7.18 -14.46
N ASN A 34 2.80 7.47 -13.29
CA ASN A 34 1.36 7.39 -13.02
C ASN A 34 0.73 6.06 -13.46
N VAL A 35 1.41 4.94 -13.16
CA VAL A 35 0.88 3.62 -13.47
C VAL A 35 -0.17 3.24 -12.44
N ALA A 36 -1.37 2.88 -12.89
CA ALA A 36 -2.48 2.50 -12.02
C ALA A 36 -3.34 1.41 -12.69
N GLY A 37 -3.86 0.47 -11.90
CA GLY A 37 -4.85 -0.51 -12.31
C GLY A 37 -6.23 -0.15 -11.76
N SER A 38 -7.27 -0.22 -12.60
CA SER A 38 -8.66 0.03 -12.20
C SER A 38 -9.58 -1.10 -12.68
N PRO A 39 -10.46 -1.64 -11.82
CA PRO A 39 -10.56 -1.36 -10.39
C PRO A 39 -9.33 -1.86 -9.61
N ALA A 40 -9.00 -1.21 -8.49
CA ALA A 40 -7.85 -1.59 -7.65
C ALA A 40 -8.05 -2.96 -6.96
N ALA A 41 -9.31 -3.37 -6.80
CA ALA A 41 -9.73 -4.64 -6.22
C ALA A 41 -10.82 -5.28 -7.09
N PRO A 42 -10.45 -5.87 -8.24
CA PRO A 42 -11.40 -6.42 -9.20
C PRO A 42 -12.12 -7.65 -8.63
N LYS A 43 -13.42 -7.78 -8.91
CA LYS A 43 -14.12 -9.05 -8.72
C LYS A 43 -13.65 -10.09 -9.74
N SER A 44 -13.95 -11.37 -9.50
CA SER A 44 -13.63 -12.45 -10.45
C SER A 44 -14.37 -12.36 -11.79
N THR A 45 -15.29 -11.42 -11.92
CA THR A 45 -16.05 -11.11 -13.14
C THR A 45 -15.60 -9.82 -13.81
N GLU A 46 -14.59 -9.13 -13.26
CA GLU A 46 -14.13 -7.82 -13.72
C GLU A 46 -12.72 -7.92 -14.29
N SER A 47 -12.49 -7.30 -15.45
CA SER A 47 -11.15 -7.09 -15.99
C SER A 47 -10.50 -5.87 -15.34
N VAL A 48 -9.17 -5.82 -15.32
CA VAL A 48 -8.41 -4.66 -14.84
C VAL A 48 -7.86 -3.87 -16.01
N THR A 49 -8.23 -2.59 -16.10
CA THR A 49 -7.62 -1.62 -17.01
C THR A 49 -6.39 -1.01 -16.34
N VAL A 50 -5.21 -1.23 -16.93
CA VAL A 50 -3.95 -0.61 -16.52
C VAL A 50 -3.68 0.59 -17.40
N THR A 51 -3.47 1.75 -16.77
CA THR A 51 -3.05 2.98 -17.43
C THR A 51 -1.62 3.34 -17.04
N ALA A 52 -0.85 3.92 -17.96
CA ALA A 52 0.49 4.45 -17.70
C ALA A 52 0.72 5.73 -18.51
N LYS A 53 1.33 6.75 -17.91
CA LYS A 53 1.82 7.92 -18.66
C LYS A 53 3.24 7.64 -19.13
N VAL A 54 3.46 7.67 -20.44
CA VAL A 54 4.77 7.37 -21.03
C VAL A 54 5.22 8.52 -21.92
N THR A 55 6.35 9.14 -21.58
CA THR A 55 6.90 10.30 -22.30
C THR A 55 8.34 10.07 -22.70
N ASP A 56 8.72 10.54 -23.87
CA ASP A 56 10.07 10.50 -24.41
C ASP A 56 10.26 11.72 -25.32
N LEU A 57 11.47 12.25 -25.43
CA LEU A 57 11.76 13.47 -26.19
C LEU A 57 11.74 13.24 -27.71
N LYS A 58 12.18 12.07 -28.19
CA LYS A 58 12.07 11.64 -29.59
C LYS A 58 10.76 10.94 -29.89
N GLY A 59 10.21 10.27 -28.90
CA GLY A 59 8.91 9.62 -28.98
C GLY A 59 8.98 8.15 -28.60
N VAL A 60 7.79 7.59 -28.38
CA VAL A 60 7.60 6.22 -27.90
C VAL A 60 7.19 5.33 -29.08
N THR A 61 7.94 4.25 -29.29
CA THR A 61 7.69 3.28 -30.37
C THR A 61 6.69 2.22 -29.94
N ALA A 62 6.83 1.72 -28.70
CA ALA A 62 5.97 0.66 -28.18
C ALA A 62 5.80 0.79 -26.67
N VAL A 63 4.60 0.42 -26.19
CA VAL A 63 4.33 0.22 -24.77
C VAL A 63 3.60 -1.11 -24.63
N SER A 64 4.08 -1.96 -23.73
CA SER A 64 3.47 -3.27 -23.47
C SER A 64 3.21 -3.49 -21.99
N LEU A 65 2.07 -4.11 -21.70
CA LEU A 65 1.69 -4.62 -20.39
C LEU A 65 2.00 -6.12 -20.36
N LYS A 66 2.84 -6.53 -19.41
CA LYS A 66 3.23 -7.92 -19.20
C LYS A 66 2.62 -8.37 -17.88
N TYR A 67 1.80 -9.40 -17.89
CA TYR A 67 1.12 -9.88 -16.68
C TYR A 67 1.10 -11.41 -16.59
N LYS A 68 0.93 -11.94 -15.38
CA LYS A 68 0.74 -13.36 -15.10
C LYS A 68 0.05 -13.55 -13.75
N ALA A 69 -0.53 -14.72 -13.53
CA ALA A 69 -0.81 -15.18 -12.16
C ALA A 69 0.51 -15.45 -11.44
N ALA A 70 0.57 -15.23 -10.12
CA ALA A 70 1.78 -15.48 -9.32
C ALA A 70 2.25 -16.94 -9.40
N SER A 71 1.32 -17.89 -9.59
CA SER A 71 1.58 -19.31 -9.80
C SER A 71 2.11 -19.67 -11.20
N ALA A 72 1.98 -18.77 -12.18
CA ALA A 72 2.44 -19.00 -13.54
C ALA A 72 3.92 -18.64 -13.72
N THR A 73 4.59 -19.31 -14.66
CA THR A 73 6.00 -19.08 -15.00
C THR A 73 6.18 -18.15 -16.20
N THR A 74 5.17 -18.03 -17.06
CA THR A 74 5.20 -17.24 -18.29
C THR A 74 4.33 -15.99 -18.19
N TYR A 75 4.77 -14.91 -18.83
CA TYR A 75 3.99 -13.67 -18.96
C TYR A 75 3.13 -13.71 -20.21
N THR A 76 1.90 -13.23 -20.08
CA THR A 76 1.11 -12.78 -21.23
C THR A 76 1.49 -11.34 -21.54
N SER A 77 1.61 -11.02 -22.84
CA SER A 77 2.00 -9.70 -23.32
C SER A 77 0.85 -9.04 -24.07
N VAL A 78 0.47 -7.85 -23.64
CA VAL A 78 -0.58 -7.02 -24.26
C VAL A 78 0.05 -5.72 -24.73
N ALA A 79 -0.12 -5.39 -26.01
CA ALA A 79 0.25 -4.07 -26.52
C ALA A 79 -0.70 -3.03 -25.91
N MET A 80 -0.17 -1.98 -25.30
CA MET A 80 -0.99 -0.89 -24.75
C MET A 80 -1.35 0.09 -25.87
N THR A 81 -2.59 0.58 -25.87
CA THR A 81 -3.09 1.54 -26.84
C THR A 81 -2.81 2.96 -26.37
N ALA A 82 -2.21 3.79 -27.24
CA ALA A 82 -1.97 5.20 -26.97
C ALA A 82 -3.29 5.99 -26.96
N GLY A 83 -3.45 6.87 -25.98
CA GLY A 83 -4.55 7.81 -25.84
C GLY A 83 -4.05 9.25 -25.68
N ALA A 84 -4.97 10.14 -25.31
CA ALA A 84 -4.65 11.55 -25.07
C ALA A 84 -3.64 11.73 -23.92
N ASN A 85 -2.92 12.86 -23.92
CA ASN A 85 -1.99 13.26 -22.85
C ASN A 85 -0.92 12.19 -22.52
N PHE A 86 -0.48 11.44 -23.52
CA PHE A 86 0.54 10.39 -23.41
C PHE A 86 0.13 9.23 -22.48
N ILE A 87 -1.17 9.01 -22.30
CA ILE A 87 -1.70 7.91 -21.50
C ILE A 87 -1.84 6.68 -22.38
N TYR A 88 -1.18 5.60 -22.01
CA TYR A 88 -1.29 4.29 -22.62
C TYR A 88 -2.19 3.40 -21.78
N THR A 89 -3.03 2.61 -22.44
CA THR A 89 -4.02 1.74 -21.77
C THR A 89 -3.88 0.29 -22.23
N GLY A 90 -3.82 -0.64 -21.28
CA GLY A 90 -3.86 -2.09 -21.51
C GLY A 90 -4.88 -2.74 -20.58
N THR A 91 -5.42 -3.90 -20.98
CA THR A 91 -6.42 -4.62 -20.16
C THR A 91 -5.89 -6.00 -19.79
N ILE A 92 -6.00 -6.33 -18.50
CA ILE A 92 -5.80 -7.67 -17.97
C ILE A 92 -7.19 -8.32 -17.86
N PRO A 93 -7.44 -9.46 -18.53
CA PRO A 93 -8.70 -10.17 -18.48
C PRO A 93 -9.12 -10.59 -17.07
N VAL A 94 -10.36 -11.05 -16.95
CA VAL A 94 -10.88 -11.62 -15.70
C VAL A 94 -10.03 -12.81 -15.24
N HIS A 95 -9.87 -12.94 -13.93
CA HIS A 95 -9.17 -14.05 -13.29
C HIS A 95 -10.04 -14.65 -12.17
N PRO A 96 -9.83 -15.92 -11.77
CA PRO A 96 -10.56 -16.52 -10.66
C PRO A 96 -10.35 -15.79 -9.33
N LEU A 97 -11.31 -15.91 -8.42
CA LEU A 97 -11.23 -15.38 -7.05
C LEU A 97 -9.92 -15.82 -6.36
N ASN A 98 -9.32 -14.93 -5.56
CA ASN A 98 -8.05 -15.13 -4.86
C ASN A 98 -6.81 -15.28 -5.75
N THR A 99 -6.93 -15.09 -7.06
CA THR A 99 -5.75 -15.04 -7.94
C THR A 99 -4.94 -13.79 -7.60
N VAL A 100 -3.66 -13.98 -7.23
CA VAL A 100 -2.68 -12.91 -7.16
C VAL A 100 -2.14 -12.69 -8.58
N VAL A 101 -2.43 -11.53 -9.16
CA VAL A 101 -1.96 -11.15 -10.49
C VAL A 101 -0.75 -10.22 -10.34
N GLN A 102 0.34 -10.57 -11.02
CA GLN A 102 1.56 -9.78 -11.07
C GLN A 102 1.72 -9.18 -12.46
N TYR A 103 2.12 -7.92 -12.54
CA TYR A 103 2.32 -7.24 -13.82
C TYR A 103 3.43 -6.19 -13.78
N TYR A 104 3.93 -5.84 -14.96
CA TYR A 104 4.81 -4.70 -15.19
C TYR A 104 4.52 -4.07 -16.56
N VAL A 105 4.87 -2.80 -16.73
CA VAL A 105 4.80 -2.08 -17.99
C VAL A 105 6.22 -1.92 -18.54
N GLU A 106 6.39 -2.10 -19.85
CA GLU A 106 7.65 -1.89 -20.56
C GLU A 106 7.41 -0.94 -21.73
N ALA A 107 8.23 0.10 -21.85
CA ALA A 107 8.18 1.05 -22.95
C ALA A 107 9.50 1.05 -23.73
N THR A 108 9.42 1.23 -25.04
CA THR A 108 10.57 1.33 -25.94
C THR A 108 10.48 2.64 -26.72
N ASN A 109 11.55 3.44 -26.73
CA ASN A 109 11.59 4.69 -27.49
C ASN A 109 12.07 4.48 -28.94
N GLN A 110 12.16 5.56 -29.72
CA GLN A 110 12.60 5.50 -31.12
C GLN A 110 14.05 5.03 -31.31
N ASP A 111 14.91 5.23 -30.31
CA ASP A 111 16.29 4.74 -30.31
C ASP A 111 16.40 3.26 -29.88
N GLY A 112 15.27 2.61 -29.57
CA GLY A 112 15.24 1.21 -29.11
C GLY A 112 15.59 1.03 -27.63
N LEU A 113 15.76 2.11 -26.87
CA LEU A 113 16.01 2.04 -25.42
C LEU A 113 14.73 1.69 -24.68
N THR A 114 14.86 0.84 -23.65
CA THR A 114 13.72 0.34 -22.88
C THR A 114 13.70 0.87 -21.45
N SER A 115 12.50 1.15 -20.94
CA SER A 115 12.24 1.39 -19.52
C SER A 115 11.10 0.52 -19.00
N LYS A 116 11.04 0.32 -17.68
CA LYS A 116 10.04 -0.53 -17.03
C LYS A 116 9.43 0.13 -15.81
N TYR A 117 8.20 -0.28 -15.50
CA TYR A 117 7.56 -0.04 -14.21
C TYR A 117 7.01 -1.36 -13.63
N PRO A 118 7.38 -1.74 -12.39
CA PRO A 118 8.44 -1.14 -11.57
C PRO A 118 9.81 -1.17 -12.28
N ALA A 119 10.72 -0.26 -11.92
CA ALA A 119 12.01 -0.10 -12.61
C ALA A 119 12.89 -1.36 -12.55
N THR A 120 12.72 -2.20 -11.53
CA THR A 120 13.48 -3.43 -11.32
C THR A 120 12.79 -4.68 -11.87
N ALA A 121 11.72 -4.54 -12.68
CA ALA A 121 11.05 -5.68 -13.28
C ALA A 121 12.01 -6.48 -14.22
N PRO A 122 12.01 -7.83 -14.17
CA PRO A 122 11.00 -8.68 -13.52
C PRO A 122 11.26 -9.04 -12.04
N THR A 123 12.30 -8.50 -11.39
CA THR A 123 12.61 -8.80 -9.99
C THR A 123 11.56 -8.25 -9.03
N ALA A 124 11.04 -7.04 -9.29
CA ALA A 124 9.87 -6.49 -8.59
C ALA A 124 8.73 -6.25 -9.57
N LEU A 125 7.50 -6.50 -9.12
CA LEU A 125 6.29 -6.46 -9.94
C LEU A 125 5.21 -5.68 -9.19
N ALA A 126 4.35 -4.99 -9.94
CA ALA A 126 3.08 -4.51 -9.39
C ALA A 126 2.14 -5.71 -9.21
N THR A 127 1.27 -5.66 -8.20
CA THR A 127 0.40 -6.79 -7.85
C THR A 127 -0.98 -6.34 -7.43
N TYR A 128 -1.99 -7.16 -7.70
CA TYR A 128 -3.31 -7.07 -7.11
C TYR A 128 -3.87 -8.48 -6.86
N THR A 129 -4.85 -8.58 -5.97
CA THR A 129 -5.54 -9.83 -5.67
C THR A 129 -7.00 -9.73 -6.09
N VAL A 130 -7.47 -10.69 -6.89
CA VAL A 130 -8.85 -10.73 -7.35
C VAL A 130 -9.79 -11.03 -6.18
N GLY A 131 -10.79 -10.18 -6.00
CA GLY A 131 -11.78 -10.24 -4.94
C GLY A 131 -11.26 -9.78 -3.58
N ALA A 132 -10.09 -9.13 -3.52
CA ALA A 132 -9.67 -8.44 -2.32
C ALA A 132 -10.75 -7.46 -1.88
N SER A 133 -11.09 -7.46 -0.59
CA SER A 133 -12.03 -6.48 -0.06
C SER A 133 -11.29 -5.19 0.31
N THR A 134 -11.73 -4.06 -0.23
CA THR A 134 -11.31 -2.73 0.24
C THR A 134 -12.19 -2.21 1.38
N VAL A 135 -13.13 -3.03 1.87
CA VAL A 135 -13.95 -2.68 3.02
C VAL A 135 -13.08 -2.80 4.27
N ILE A 136 -13.02 -1.72 5.03
CA ILE A 136 -12.37 -1.70 6.34
C ILE A 136 -13.14 -2.64 7.27
N SER A 137 -12.41 -3.58 7.88
CA SER A 137 -12.95 -4.55 8.84
C SER A 137 -12.00 -4.61 10.03
N LEU A 138 -12.35 -3.91 11.10
CA LEU A 138 -11.58 -3.88 12.34
C LEU A 138 -12.28 -4.72 13.41
N PHE A 139 -11.50 -5.33 14.29
CA PHE A 139 -12.00 -6.04 15.44
C PHE A 139 -11.20 -5.63 16.68
N ILE A 140 -11.89 -5.47 17.81
CA ILE A 140 -11.22 -5.62 19.10
C ILE A 140 -10.95 -7.13 19.23
N ASN A 141 -9.67 -7.50 19.09
CA ASN A 141 -9.23 -8.88 18.92
C ASN A 141 -8.94 -9.56 20.24
N GLU A 142 -8.34 -8.83 21.18
CA GLU A 142 -7.97 -9.34 22.48
C GLU A 142 -7.93 -8.20 23.51
N VAL A 143 -8.33 -8.48 24.75
CA VAL A 143 -8.25 -7.56 25.88
C VAL A 143 -7.57 -8.24 27.06
N PHE A 144 -6.70 -7.49 27.74
CA PHE A 144 -6.04 -7.90 28.97
C PHE A 144 -6.25 -6.82 30.03
N ALA A 145 -6.83 -7.23 31.15
CA ALA A 145 -7.31 -6.34 32.21
C ALA A 145 -6.68 -6.62 33.59
N ASP A 146 -5.63 -7.44 33.63
CA ASP A 146 -4.92 -7.82 34.86
C ASP A 146 -3.47 -7.31 34.84
N GLY A 147 -3.29 -6.09 34.31
CA GLY A 147 -2.02 -5.38 34.31
C GLY A 147 -1.65 -4.78 35.66
N THR A 148 -0.38 -4.40 35.80
CA THR A 148 0.02 -3.45 36.83
C THR A 148 -0.54 -2.08 36.45
N LYS A 149 -1.13 -1.37 37.42
CA LYS A 149 -1.61 0.00 37.25
C LYS A 149 -0.44 0.98 37.24
N ASP A 150 0.57 0.68 36.42
CA ASP A 150 1.78 1.46 36.17
C ASP A 150 2.28 1.20 34.74
N ALA A 151 3.32 1.91 34.32
CA ALA A 151 3.87 1.82 32.96
C ALA A 151 4.59 0.49 32.66
N THR A 152 4.81 -0.38 33.65
CA THR A 152 5.60 -1.61 33.48
C THR A 152 4.80 -2.69 32.78
N ASN A 153 3.54 -2.86 33.14
CA ASN A 153 2.65 -3.88 32.58
C ASN A 153 1.18 -3.42 32.58
N PRO A 154 0.82 -2.32 31.90
CA PRO A 154 -0.54 -1.80 31.91
C PRO A 154 -1.54 -2.75 31.25
N ASP A 155 -2.82 -2.53 31.55
CA ASP A 155 -3.93 -3.07 30.78
C ASP A 155 -3.79 -2.68 29.30
N TRP A 156 -4.20 -3.58 28.41
CA TRP A 156 -4.10 -3.35 26.98
C TRP A 156 -5.23 -3.99 26.20
N VAL A 157 -5.46 -3.40 25.03
CA VAL A 157 -6.41 -3.87 24.03
C VAL A 157 -5.69 -4.01 22.71
N GLU A 158 -5.95 -5.10 22.00
CA GLU A 158 -5.47 -5.33 20.66
C GLU A 158 -6.58 -5.10 19.63
N ILE A 159 -6.27 -4.33 18.59
CA ILE A 159 -7.11 -4.15 17.41
C ILE A 159 -6.51 -4.97 16.27
N TYR A 160 -7.33 -5.84 15.67
CA TYR A 160 -6.98 -6.59 14.47
C TYR A 160 -7.62 -5.96 13.23
N ASN A 161 -6.83 -5.79 12.17
CA ASN A 161 -7.30 -5.37 10.87
C ASN A 161 -7.52 -6.58 9.95
N ASN A 162 -8.76 -7.05 9.82
CA ASN A 162 -9.10 -8.14 8.92
C ASN A 162 -9.27 -7.70 7.46
N SER A 163 -9.09 -6.42 7.12
CA SER A 163 -9.16 -5.97 5.72
C SER A 163 -7.88 -6.30 4.94
N GLU A 164 -7.97 -6.21 3.61
CA GLU A 164 -6.83 -6.39 2.69
C GLU A 164 -6.07 -5.07 2.45
N ILE A 165 -6.45 -4.00 3.14
CA ILE A 165 -5.83 -2.67 3.05
C ILE A 165 -5.32 -2.23 4.41
N SER A 166 -4.33 -1.34 4.41
CA SER A 166 -3.88 -0.71 5.65
C SER A 166 -4.94 0.28 6.14
N VAL A 167 -5.14 0.35 7.46
CA VAL A 167 -6.13 1.22 8.09
C VAL A 167 -5.43 2.23 8.98
N ASN A 168 -5.64 3.51 8.71
CA ASN A 168 -5.19 4.60 9.57
C ASN A 168 -6.31 4.94 10.58
N LEU A 169 -5.96 5.00 11.86
CA LEU A 169 -6.90 5.24 12.95
C LEU A 169 -6.98 6.71 13.41
N SER A 170 -6.38 7.64 12.67
CA SER A 170 -6.45 9.06 12.99
C SER A 170 -7.90 9.52 13.11
N GLY A 171 -8.23 10.10 14.26
CA GLY A 171 -9.58 10.59 14.57
C GLY A 171 -10.56 9.52 15.04
N TYR A 172 -10.18 8.24 15.09
CA TYR A 172 -11.01 7.19 15.68
C TYR A 172 -11.12 7.42 17.19
N LYS A 173 -12.24 7.02 17.78
CA LYS A 173 -12.55 7.22 19.20
C LYS A 173 -12.53 5.87 19.90
N PHE A 174 -11.62 5.72 20.86
CA PHE A 174 -11.35 4.50 21.61
C PHE A 174 -11.69 4.70 23.08
N TYR A 175 -12.51 3.82 23.67
CA TYR A 175 -13.05 4.00 25.01
C TYR A 175 -13.61 2.71 25.61
N ASP A 176 -13.70 2.66 26.94
CA ASP A 176 -14.36 1.59 27.70
C ASP A 176 -15.89 1.72 27.66
N GLY A 177 -16.58 0.60 27.87
CA GLY A 177 -18.03 0.56 28.01
C GLY A 177 -18.49 0.85 29.43
N GLY A 178 -19.69 1.44 29.53
CA GLY A 178 -20.30 1.93 30.76
C GLY A 178 -21.38 2.95 30.44
N ASN A 179 -22.07 3.51 31.44
CA ASN A 179 -23.17 4.46 31.22
C ASN A 179 -22.68 5.88 30.83
N TRP A 180 -21.80 5.99 29.82
CA TRP A 180 -20.85 7.11 29.66
C TRP A 180 -21.12 8.03 28.46
N SER A 181 -22.38 8.40 28.22
CA SER A 181 -22.71 9.44 27.22
C SER A 181 -22.00 10.79 27.45
N THR A 182 -21.37 11.00 28.60
CA THR A 182 -20.79 12.28 29.03
C THR A 182 -19.28 12.27 29.26
N LYS A 183 -18.59 11.11 29.20
CA LYS A 183 -17.14 11.07 29.39
C LYS A 183 -16.40 11.35 28.07
N PRO A 184 -15.22 12.01 28.12
CA PRO A 184 -14.40 12.18 26.94
C PRO A 184 -13.92 10.81 26.41
N LYS A 185 -13.99 10.62 25.09
CA LYS A 185 -13.43 9.44 24.40
C LYS A 185 -11.99 9.75 24.00
N ARG A 186 -11.08 8.76 24.05
CA ARG A 186 -9.70 8.96 23.56
C ARG A 186 -9.72 9.01 22.04
N VAL A 187 -9.32 10.14 21.47
CA VAL A 187 -9.16 10.28 20.02
C VAL A 187 -7.77 9.78 19.64
N LEU A 188 -7.69 8.78 18.77
CA LEU A 188 -6.43 8.19 18.33
C LEU A 188 -5.72 9.11 17.33
N GLY A 189 -4.39 9.18 17.46
CA GLY A 189 -3.51 9.89 16.54
C GLY A 189 -3.20 9.11 15.27
N ASN A 190 -2.08 9.44 14.62
CA ASN A 190 -1.64 8.81 13.38
C ASN A 190 -1.07 7.39 13.62
N LEU A 191 -1.95 6.45 13.93
CA LEU A 191 -1.65 5.03 14.10
C LEU A 191 -2.14 4.27 12.87
N THR A 192 -1.33 3.37 12.35
CA THR A 192 -1.66 2.61 11.14
C THR A 192 -1.52 1.11 11.40
N ILE A 193 -2.55 0.35 11.04
CA ILE A 193 -2.53 -1.11 11.08
C ILE A 193 -2.36 -1.63 9.65
N ALA A 194 -1.35 -2.48 9.43
CA ALA A 194 -1.17 -3.16 8.15
C ALA A 194 -2.36 -4.10 7.85
N PRO A 195 -2.58 -4.52 6.59
CA PRO A 195 -3.52 -5.60 6.27
C PRO A 195 -3.20 -6.84 7.10
N LYS A 196 -4.22 -7.48 7.69
CA LYS A 196 -4.07 -8.63 8.59
C LYS A 196 -3.13 -8.37 9.79
N GLY A 197 -2.86 -7.11 10.10
CA GLY A 197 -1.98 -6.70 11.19
C GLY A 197 -2.72 -6.46 12.50
N PHE A 198 -1.94 -6.29 13.57
CA PHE A 198 -2.39 -6.05 14.93
C PHE A 198 -1.83 -4.73 15.44
N LEU A 199 -2.60 -4.03 16.27
CA LEU A 199 -2.16 -2.85 17.00
C LEU A 199 -2.57 -2.98 18.45
N VAL A 200 -1.58 -2.89 19.34
CA VAL A 200 -1.81 -2.92 20.78
C VAL A 200 -1.87 -1.50 21.32
N ILE A 201 -2.92 -1.20 22.09
CA ILE A 201 -3.14 0.08 22.74
C ILE A 201 -3.24 -0.18 24.24
N SER A 202 -2.31 0.38 25.02
CA SER A 202 -2.45 0.45 26.48
C SER A 202 -3.58 1.41 26.86
N THR A 203 -4.42 1.05 27.83
CA THR A 203 -5.60 1.85 28.22
C THR A 203 -5.27 2.90 29.29
N GLU A 204 -4.33 2.55 30.18
CA GLU A 204 -3.80 3.38 31.26
C GLU A 204 -2.30 3.62 31.09
N TYR A 205 -1.77 4.69 31.71
CA TYR A 205 -0.34 5.02 31.74
C TYR A 205 0.33 5.09 30.36
N ASN A 206 -0.37 5.69 29.40
CA ASN A 206 0.00 5.71 27.97
C ASN A 206 0.35 7.12 27.45
N GLU A 207 0.66 8.06 28.36
CA GLU A 207 0.96 9.48 28.08
C GLU A 207 -0.17 10.29 27.41
N GLU A 208 -1.37 9.71 27.29
CA GLU A 208 -2.47 10.34 26.57
C GLU A 208 -3.40 11.11 27.51
N ALA A 209 -4.08 12.11 26.95
CA ALA A 209 -4.95 12.99 27.73
C ALA A 209 -6.17 12.26 28.31
N VAL A 210 -6.66 11.23 27.61
CA VAL A 210 -7.79 10.39 28.04
C VAL A 210 -7.28 8.98 28.30
N GLN A 211 -7.38 8.55 29.55
CA GLN A 211 -6.96 7.23 30.03
C GLN A 211 -8.12 6.57 30.76
N PHE A 212 -8.13 5.24 30.74
CA PHE A 212 -9.10 4.43 31.46
C PHE A 212 -8.48 3.07 31.84
N GLY A 213 -8.94 2.49 32.93
CA GLY A 213 -8.55 1.14 33.33
C GLY A 213 -9.59 0.13 32.88
N LEU A 214 -9.22 -1.14 32.85
CA LEU A 214 -10.15 -2.25 32.71
C LEU A 214 -10.24 -3.04 34.02
N SER A 215 -11.43 -3.57 34.28
CA SER A 215 -11.72 -4.41 35.43
C SER A 215 -11.47 -5.87 35.13
N THR A 216 -10.77 -6.56 36.04
CA THR A 216 -10.67 -8.02 36.02
C THR A 216 -12.01 -8.72 36.26
N GLY A 217 -13.05 -8.00 36.71
CA GLY A 217 -14.41 -8.51 36.87
C GLY A 217 -15.28 -8.40 35.61
N GLY A 218 -14.80 -7.75 34.56
CA GLY A 218 -15.51 -7.53 33.31
C GLY A 218 -15.73 -6.05 32.99
N ASP A 219 -15.70 -5.74 31.71
CA ASP A 219 -15.87 -4.41 31.14
C ASP A 219 -16.33 -4.53 29.68
N ALA A 220 -16.28 -3.44 28.93
CA ALA A 220 -16.43 -3.46 27.48
C ALA A 220 -15.45 -2.48 26.82
N ILE A 221 -15.17 -2.68 25.53
CA ILE A 221 -14.31 -1.78 24.75
C ILE A 221 -14.97 -1.47 23.42
N TYR A 222 -14.90 -0.21 23.04
CA TYR A 222 -15.51 0.33 21.83
C TYR A 222 -14.53 1.14 20.99
N LEU A 223 -14.66 0.98 19.69
CA LEU A 223 -13.97 1.77 18.68
C LEU A 223 -14.98 2.34 17.70
N ASP A 224 -15.13 3.67 17.72
CA ASP A 224 -15.92 4.40 16.74
C ASP A 224 -15.00 5.06 15.71
N ASN A 225 -15.46 5.15 14.47
CA ASN A 225 -14.75 5.92 13.44
C ASN A 225 -14.93 7.45 13.67
N PRO A 226 -14.26 8.32 12.89
CA PRO A 226 -14.37 9.77 13.04
C PRO A 226 -15.79 10.32 12.84
N SER A 227 -16.68 9.56 12.20
CA SER A 227 -18.10 9.87 11.98
C SER A 227 -19.02 9.32 13.08
N ASP A 228 -18.47 8.89 14.23
CA ASP A 228 -19.21 8.36 15.38
C ASP A 228 -19.98 7.05 15.09
N VAL A 229 -19.56 6.29 14.09
CA VAL A 229 -20.09 4.94 13.82
C VAL A 229 -19.21 3.92 14.51
N ARG A 230 -19.83 3.04 15.31
CA ARG A 230 -19.17 1.88 15.91
C ARG A 230 -18.64 0.95 14.82
N VAL A 231 -17.33 0.73 14.81
CA VAL A 231 -16.66 -0.16 13.82
C VAL A 231 -16.07 -1.41 14.45
N ALA A 232 -15.79 -1.40 15.75
CA ALA A 232 -15.37 -2.59 16.48
C ALA A 232 -15.77 -2.51 17.95
N GLU A 233 -16.05 -3.67 18.54
CA GLU A 233 -16.35 -3.79 19.97
C GLU A 233 -15.95 -5.15 20.54
N LEU A 234 -15.78 -5.17 21.86
CA LEU A 234 -15.74 -6.38 22.64
C LEU A 234 -16.34 -6.13 24.02
N ASP A 235 -17.46 -6.79 24.31
CA ASP A 235 -18.09 -6.80 25.62
C ASP A 235 -17.65 -8.05 26.40
N PHE A 236 -17.19 -7.86 27.63
CA PHE A 236 -16.74 -8.92 28.52
C PHE A 236 -17.21 -8.69 29.97
N ASN A 237 -18.35 -8.02 30.14
CA ASN A 237 -18.95 -7.58 31.41
C ASN A 237 -19.10 -8.66 32.50
N THR A 238 -19.12 -9.95 32.12
CA THR A 238 -19.26 -11.08 33.05
C THR A 238 -18.08 -12.05 33.00
N ILE A 239 -16.97 -11.65 32.38
CA ILE A 239 -15.80 -12.49 32.17
C ILE A 239 -14.72 -12.08 33.18
N ALA A 240 -14.34 -13.03 34.04
CA ALA A 240 -13.28 -12.81 35.02
C ALA A 240 -11.89 -13.04 34.40
N LEU A 241 -11.02 -12.03 34.45
CA LEU A 241 -9.68 -12.04 33.85
C LEU A 241 -8.53 -12.03 34.86
N SER A 242 -8.81 -12.24 36.15
CA SER A 242 -7.78 -12.41 37.17
C SER A 242 -6.85 -13.61 36.89
N GLY A 243 -5.56 -13.44 37.19
CA GLY A 243 -4.52 -14.45 37.00
C GLY A 243 -3.82 -14.33 35.65
N ALA A 244 -3.59 -13.09 35.19
CA ALA A 244 -2.92 -12.76 33.94
C ALA A 244 -3.57 -13.38 32.69
N LYS A 245 -4.90 -13.46 32.67
CA LYS A 245 -5.66 -13.96 31.52
C LYS A 245 -6.09 -12.82 30.61
N SER A 246 -6.35 -13.15 29.35
CA SER A 246 -6.98 -12.25 28.40
C SER A 246 -8.26 -12.85 27.83
N TYR A 247 -9.06 -12.02 27.18
CA TYR A 247 -10.26 -12.45 26.46
C TYR A 247 -10.15 -12.01 25.02
N GLY A 248 -10.37 -12.91 24.07
CA GLY A 248 -10.17 -12.57 22.67
C GLY A 248 -10.80 -13.53 21.68
N ARG A 249 -10.71 -13.13 20.41
CA ARG A 249 -11.31 -13.81 19.26
C ARG A 249 -10.41 -14.93 18.79
N LYS A 250 -10.95 -16.13 18.59
CA LYS A 250 -10.20 -17.26 18.02
C LYS A 250 -11.06 -18.06 17.03
N PRO A 251 -10.76 -18.03 15.71
CA PRO A 251 -9.67 -17.29 15.05
C PRO A 251 -9.74 -15.75 15.17
N ASP A 252 -8.66 -15.05 14.81
CA ASP A 252 -8.62 -13.58 14.78
C ASP A 252 -9.79 -12.99 13.99
N GLY A 253 -10.43 -11.96 14.55
CA GLY A 253 -11.60 -11.33 13.94
C GLY A 253 -12.86 -12.21 13.81
N SER A 254 -12.88 -13.41 14.41
CA SER A 254 -14.08 -14.26 14.42
C SER A 254 -15.08 -13.84 15.50
N SER A 255 -16.31 -14.38 15.41
CA SER A 255 -17.32 -14.25 16.46
C SER A 255 -17.07 -15.14 17.68
N THR A 256 -16.14 -16.10 17.57
CA THR A 256 -15.81 -17.03 18.65
C THR A 256 -14.87 -16.36 19.64
N LEU A 257 -15.28 -16.26 20.89
CA LEU A 257 -14.52 -15.64 21.96
C LEU A 257 -14.13 -16.65 23.02
N LEU A 258 -12.89 -16.58 23.49
CA LEU A 258 -12.32 -17.48 24.50
C LEU A 258 -11.51 -16.68 25.51
N ILE A 259 -11.37 -17.24 26.71
CA ILE A 259 -10.39 -16.78 27.68
C ILE A 259 -9.07 -17.45 27.33
N PHE A 260 -8.01 -16.66 27.16
CA PHE A 260 -6.65 -17.18 26.97
C PHE A 260 -5.88 -17.13 28.28
N THR A 261 -5.23 -18.24 28.59
CA THR A 261 -4.28 -18.39 29.69
C THR A 261 -2.89 -17.89 29.33
N ASN A 262 -2.58 -17.78 28.05
CA ASN A 262 -1.38 -17.14 27.54
C ASN A 262 -1.79 -16.04 26.56
N PRO A 263 -1.81 -14.77 27.01
CA PRO A 263 -2.18 -13.65 26.16
C PRO A 263 -1.26 -13.49 24.94
N THR A 264 -1.82 -13.08 23.81
CA THR A 264 -1.16 -13.02 22.49
C THR A 264 -0.84 -11.60 22.04
N LYS A 265 -0.45 -10.73 22.98
CA LYS A 265 -0.14 -9.31 22.76
C LYS A 265 0.70 -9.05 21.49
N GLY A 266 0.09 -8.40 20.50
CA GLY A 266 0.70 -8.00 19.23
C GLY A 266 0.85 -9.12 18.21
N SER A 267 0.13 -10.23 18.37
CA SER A 267 0.27 -11.46 17.59
C SER A 267 -1.08 -12.17 17.40
N SER A 268 -1.13 -13.09 16.44
CA SER A 268 -2.36 -13.85 16.14
C SER A 268 -2.82 -14.75 17.28
N ASN A 269 -4.13 -14.71 17.57
CA ASN A 269 -4.81 -15.57 18.55
C ASN A 269 -5.03 -17.01 18.04
N ASN A 270 -4.73 -17.30 16.76
CA ASN A 270 -5.07 -18.59 16.15
C ASN A 270 -4.39 -19.78 16.85
N ASN A 271 -3.27 -19.54 17.52
CA ASN A 271 -2.56 -20.54 18.32
C ASN A 271 -2.68 -20.31 19.84
N ALA A 272 -3.50 -19.34 20.28
CA ALA A 272 -3.74 -19.03 21.70
C ALA A 272 -4.48 -20.18 22.42
N ASN A 273 -4.45 -20.22 23.75
CA ASN A 273 -5.02 -21.30 24.56
C ASN A 273 -5.68 -20.81 25.86
#